data_AF-A0A4R5C0E5-F1
#
_entry.id   AF-A0A4R5C0E5-F1
#
_cell.length_a   1.000
_cell.length_b   1.000
_cell.length_c   1.000
_cell.angle_alpha   90.00
_cell.angle_beta   90.00
_cell.angle_gamma   90.00
#
_symmetry.space_group_name_H-M   'P 1'
#
loop_
_entity.id
_entity.type
_entity.pdbx_description
1 polymer ?
#
loop_
_entity_poly.entity_id
_entity_poly.type
_entity_poly.pdbx_seq_one_letter_code
_entity_poly.pdbx_strand_id
1 'polypeptide(L)' 'MDIRLDAKKFHYPEMSIVAVNARTIAYEVPYPGGGGAQQVLGPGGSSSFGFRSRPSVEVTLVSIKKGTALISLSPGKPS' A
#
# COMPACT_ATOMS: atom_id res chain seq x y z
N MET A 1 -4.52 4.52 10.53
CA MET A 1 -5.51 5.16 9.63
C MET A 1 -5.73 4.19 8.48
N ASP A 2 -6.98 3.92 8.13
CA ASP A 2 -7.30 2.94 7.09
C ASP A 2 -7.71 3.64 5.79
N ILE A 3 -7.23 3.09 4.67
CA ILE A 3 -7.51 3.56 3.32
C ILE A 3 -8.37 2.49 2.65
N ARG A 4 -9.64 2.85 2.41
CA ARG A 4 -10.57 2.01 1.67
C ARG A 4 -10.12 1.92 0.22
N LEU A 5 -9.98 0.70 -0.26
CA LEU A 5 -9.67 0.43 -1.65
C LEU A 5 -10.98 0.18 -2.40
N ASP A 6 -11.07 0.67 -3.64
CA ASP A 6 -12.22 0.36 -4.49
C ASP A 6 -12.17 -1.12 -4.87
N ALA A 7 -13.02 -1.93 -4.23
CA ALA A 7 -13.06 -3.37 -4.42
C ALA A 7 -13.38 -3.81 -5.86
N LYS A 8 -13.94 -2.91 -6.70
CA LYS A 8 -14.15 -3.19 -8.13
C LYS A 8 -12.86 -3.06 -8.92
N LYS A 9 -11.95 -2.19 -8.47
CA LYS A 9 -10.63 -1.95 -9.10
C LYS A 9 -9.53 -2.80 -8.47
N PHE A 10 -9.65 -3.09 -7.19
CA PHE A 10 -8.65 -3.76 -6.36
C PHE A 10 -9.28 -4.96 -5.65
N HIS A 11 -8.56 -6.06 -5.52
CA HIS A 11 -9.12 -7.26 -4.87
C HIS A 11 -9.15 -7.17 -3.33
N TYR A 12 -8.48 -6.17 -2.75
CA TYR A 12 -8.36 -5.98 -1.32
C TYR A 12 -9.34 -4.90 -0.84
N PRO A 13 -9.98 -5.05 0.32
CA PRO A 13 -10.95 -4.08 0.81
C PRO A 13 -10.31 -2.86 1.48
N GLU A 14 -9.11 -3.02 2.05
CA GLU A 14 -8.45 -1.97 2.84
C GLU A 14 -6.93 -2.11 2.91
N MET A 15 -6.28 -0.99 3.22
CA MET A 15 -4.86 -0.89 3.59
C MET A 15 -4.75 -0.01 4.83
N SER A 16 -3.97 -0.43 5.83
CA SER A 16 -3.81 0.31 7.08
C SER A 16 -2.41 0.93 7.18
N ILE A 17 -2.36 2.23 7.47
CA ILE A 17 -1.11 2.91 7.83
C ILE A 17 -0.85 2.69 9.32
N VAL A 18 0.26 2.01 9.63
CA VAL A 18 0.63 1.62 11.00
C VAL A 18 1.63 2.58 11.64
N ALA A 19 2.52 3.21 10.85
CA ALA A 19 3.44 4.22 11.36
C ALA A 19 3.85 5.23 10.28
N VAL A 20 4.05 6.49 10.69
CA VAL A 20 4.61 7.55 9.84
C VAL A 20 5.69 8.27 10.64
N ASN A 21 6.87 8.45 10.05
CA ASN A 21 7.90 9.31 10.61
C ASN A 21 8.39 10.30 9.54
N ALA A 22 9.44 11.08 9.84
CA ALA A 22 9.93 12.12 8.95
C ALA A 22 10.45 11.62 7.58
N ARG A 23 10.71 10.32 7.43
CA ARG A 23 11.32 9.72 6.24
C ARG A 23 10.60 8.50 5.69
N THR A 24 9.85 7.79 6.52
CA THR A 24 9.21 6.53 6.13
C THR A 24 7.75 6.47 6.50
N ILE A 25 7.02 5.65 5.75
CA ILE A 25 5.69 5.17 6.10
C ILE A 25 5.73 3.65 6.19
N ALA A 26 5.08 3.09 7.20
CA ALA A 26 4.83 1.67 7.30
C ALA A 26 3.33 1.42 7.09
N TYR A 27 3.01 0.42 6.28
CA TYR A 27 1.64 0.00 6.04
C TYR A 27 1.52 -1.52 6.10
N GLU A 28 0.29 -1.97 6.32
CA GLU A 28 -0.10 -3.36 6.23
C GLU A 28 -1.34 -3.55 5.38
N VAL A 29 -1.45 -4.71 4.76
CA VAL A 29 -2.61 -5.15 3.99
C VAL A 29 -2.97 -6.56 4.43
N PRO A 30 -4.13 -6.76 5.09
CA PRO A 30 -4.60 -8.09 5.42
C PRO A 30 -5.07 -8.83 4.15
N TYR A 31 -4.71 -10.10 4.04
CA TYR A 31 -5.16 -10.95 2.93
C TYR A 31 -6.43 -11.72 3.31
N PRO A 32 -7.45 -11.77 2.41
CA PRO A 32 -8.59 -12.66 2.61
C PRO A 32 -8.11 -14.12 2.76
N GLY A 33 -8.37 -14.73 3.92
CA GLY A 33 -7.93 -16.09 4.24
C GLY A 33 -6.74 -16.19 5.20
N GLY A 34 -6.20 -15.06 5.67
CA GLY A 34 -5.17 -15.01 6.71
C GLY A 34 -3.79 -14.57 6.20
N GLY A 35 -2.99 -14.01 7.11
CA GLY A 35 -1.74 -13.35 6.78
C GLY A 35 -1.94 -11.96 6.16
N GLY A 36 -0.88 -11.44 5.53
CA GLY A 36 -0.92 -10.13 4.90
C GLY A 36 0.45 -9.69 4.37
N ALA A 37 0.48 -8.54 3.72
CA ALA A 37 1.71 -7.84 3.40
C ALA A 37 1.96 -6.74 4.44
N GLN A 38 3.19 -6.63 4.92
CA GLN A 38 3.66 -5.48 5.70
C GLN A 38 4.89 -4.92 5.01
N GLN A 39 4.92 -3.60 4.82
CA GLN A 39 6.00 -2.93 4.11
C GLN A 39 6.35 -1.59 4.76
N VAL A 40 7.61 -1.21 4.61
CA VAL A 40 8.13 0.10 5.02
C VAL A 40 8.69 0.79 3.78
N LEU A 41 8.10 1.95 3.44
CA LEU A 41 8.53 2.75 2.30
C LEU A 41 9.33 3.96 2.77
N GLY A 42 10.55 4.11 2.23
CA GLY A 42 11.37 5.31 2.34
C GLY A 42 11.23 6.23 1.12
N PRO A 43 11.98 7.34 1.06
CA PRO A 43 11.90 8.31 -0.03
C PRO A 43 12.16 7.67 -1.39
N GLY A 44 11.24 7.86 -2.35
CA GLY A 44 11.30 7.23 -3.67
C GLY A 44 10.98 5.73 -3.68
N GLY A 45 10.63 5.15 -2.54
CA GLY A 45 10.30 3.75 -2.41
C GLY A 45 8.92 3.41 -2.97
N SER A 46 8.83 2.27 -3.61
CA SER A 46 7.59 1.62 -3.99
C SER A 46 7.59 0.16 -3.55
N SER A 47 6.40 -0.39 -3.43
CA SER A 47 6.18 -1.81 -3.17
C SER A 47 4.87 -2.23 -3.83
N SER A 48 4.65 -3.53 -3.95
CA SER A 48 3.38 -4.04 -4.44
C SER A 48 2.87 -5.18 -3.58
N PHE A 49 1.56 -5.31 -3.50
CA PHE A 49 0.88 -6.43 -2.86
C PHE A 49 -0.21 -6.95 -3.79
N GLY A 50 -0.47 -8.25 -3.79
CA GLY A 50 -1.22 -8.88 -4.87
C GLY A 50 -1.29 -10.39 -4.74
N PHE A 51 -2.26 -10.98 -5.42
CA PHE A 51 -2.31 -12.42 -5.65
C PHE A 51 -1.76 -12.72 -7.03
N ARG A 52 -1.11 -13.87 -7.22
CA ARG A 52 -0.59 -14.26 -8.54
C ARG A 52 -1.67 -14.31 -9.64
N SER A 53 -2.93 -14.55 -9.27
CA SER A 53 -4.07 -14.66 -10.19
C SER A 53 -4.79 -13.32 -10.45
N ARG A 54 -4.34 -12.20 -9.87
CA ARG A 54 -4.96 -10.88 -10.01
C ARG A 54 -3.89 -9.81 -10.24
N PRO A 55 -4.21 -8.69 -10.91
CA PRO A 55 -3.31 -7.54 -10.91
C PRO A 55 -2.92 -7.14 -9.49
N SER A 56 -1.64 -6.87 -9.25
CA SER A 56 -1.17 -6.35 -7.98
C SER A 56 -1.65 -4.92 -7.77
N VAL A 57 -1.47 -4.39 -6.57
CA VAL A 57 -1.59 -2.97 -6.24
C VAL A 57 -0.18 -2.45 -5.99
N GLU A 58 0.21 -1.43 -6.73
CA GLU A 58 1.45 -0.70 -6.49
C GLU A 58 1.19 0.45 -5.51
N VAL A 59 2.03 0.52 -4.48
CA VAL A 59 2.06 1.59 -3.49
C VAL A 59 3.36 2.35 -3.67
N THR A 60 3.27 3.65 -3.92
CA THR A 60 4.45 4.51 -4.05
C THR A 60 4.41 5.63 -3.03
N LEU A 61 5.50 5.84 -2.30
CA LEU A 61 5.64 7.02 -1.46
C LEU A 61 5.97 8.23 -2.34
N VAL A 62 5.02 9.15 -2.47
CA VAL A 62 5.17 10.36 -3.29
C VAL A 62 5.94 11.44 -2.53
N SER A 63 5.57 11.70 -1.27
CA SER A 63 6.30 12.65 -0.43
C SER A 63 5.98 12.50 1.05
N ILE A 64 6.87 13.01 1.92
CA ILE A 64 6.58 13.27 3.33
C ILE A 64 6.91 14.73 3.62
N LYS A 65 5.92 15.49 4.11
CA LYS A 65 6.08 16.90 4.47
C LYS A 65 5.40 17.16 5.80
N LYS A 66 6.17 17.67 6.78
CA LYS A 66 5.68 18.04 8.12
C LYS A 66 4.88 16.92 8.81
N GLY A 67 5.35 15.68 8.70
CA GLY A 67 4.70 14.51 9.30
C GLY A 67 3.51 13.95 8.50
N THR A 68 3.13 14.58 7.39
CA THR A 68 2.10 14.08 6.48
C THR A 68 2.74 13.34 5.32
N ALA A 69 2.35 12.09 5.11
CA ALA A 69 2.76 11.30 3.96
C ALA A 69 1.71 11.36 2.85
N LEU A 70 2.16 11.54 1.61
CA LEU A 70 1.35 11.36 0.41
C LEU A 70 1.79 10.05 -0.26
N ILE A 71 0.84 9.16 -0.47
CA ILE A 71 1.03 7.90 -1.17
C ILE A 71 0.16 7.85 -2.43
N SER A 72 0.65 7.16 -3.44
CA SER A 72 -0.10 6.83 -4.64
C SER A 72 -0.44 5.34 -4.64
N LEU A 73 -1.66 5.00 -5.04
CA LEU A 73 -2.14 3.65 -5.24
C LEU A 73 -2.52 3.48 -6.71
N SER A 74 -1.89 2.53 -7.39
CA SER A 74 -2.17 2.21 -8.79
C SER A 74 -2.34 0.71 -9.00
N PRO A 75 -3.18 0.28 -9.96
CA PRO A 75 -3.14 -1.10 -10.42
C PRO A 75 -1.72 -1.41 -10.94
N GLY A 76 -1.13 -2.47 -10.42
CA GLY A 76 0.13 -3.00 -10.91
C GLY A 76 -0.05 -3.63 -12.28
N LYS A 77 1.05 -3.71 -13.04
CA LYS A 77 1.02 -4.32 -14.37
C LYS A 77 0.76 -5.82 -14.25
N PRO A 78 -0.04 -6.42 -15.15
CA PRO A 78 -0.11 -7.87 -15.26
C PRO A 78 1.29 -8.42 -15.52
N SER A 79 1.73 -9.34 -14.67
CA SER A 79 2.96 -10.12 -14.86
C SER A 79 2.74 -11.27 -15.82
#